data_AF-A0A0M3HY09-F1
#
_entry.id   AF-A0A0M3HY09-F1
#
_cell.length_a   1.000
_cell.length_b   1.000
_cell.length_c   1.000
_cell.angle_alpha   90.00
_cell.angle_beta   90.00
_cell.angle_gamma   90.00
#
_symmetry.space_group_name_H-M   'P 1'
#
loop_
_entity.id
_entity.type
_entity.pdbx_description
1 polymer ?
#
loop_
_entity_poly.entity_id
_entity_poly.type
_entity_poly.pdbx_seq_one_letter_code
_entity_poly.pdbx_strand_id
1 'polypeptide(L)'
;MGLLYWFTSAFFVITVFITADAIFEDQVGKFDWRQQHIGCPYQIHFDRSKSVKSDFIFVSTEANVLAALRSNTGNIGEVFKFFCAY
;
A
#
# COMPACT_ATOMS: atom_id res chain seq x y z
N MET A 1 33.66 -23.46 -36.68
CA MET A 1 33.40 -22.14 -36.08
C MET A 1 31.94 -21.95 -35.65
N GLY A 2 30.94 -22.20 -36.50
CA GLY A 2 29.52 -22.01 -36.15
C GLY A 2 29.02 -22.79 -34.91
N LEU A 3 29.50 -24.03 -34.71
CA LEU A 3 29.11 -24.86 -33.57
C LEU A 3 29.55 -24.28 -32.21
N LEU A 4 30.76 -23.68 -32.16
CA LEU A 4 31.30 -23.05 -30.96
C LEU A 4 30.55 -21.76 -30.60
N TYR A 5 30.14 -20.98 -31.60
CA TYR A 5 29.29 -19.80 -31.40
C TYR A 5 27.91 -20.18 -30.86
N TRP A 6 27.36 -21.30 -31.32
CA TRP A 6 26.09 -21.81 -30.82
C TRP A 6 26.19 -22.20 -29.33
N PHE A 7 27.24 -22.93 -28.93
CA PHE A 7 27.45 -23.28 -27.52
C PHE A 7 27.70 -22.07 -26.62
N THR A 8 28.49 -21.10 -27.07
CA THR A 8 28.77 -19.88 -26.28
C THR A 8 27.53 -19.01 -26.14
N SER A 9 26.72 -18.88 -27.19
CA SER A 9 25.43 -18.18 -27.13
C SER A 9 24.43 -18.87 -26.20
N ALA A 10 24.32 -20.20 -26.25
CA ALA A 10 23.45 -20.97 -25.37
C ALA A 10 23.88 -20.83 -23.90
N PHE A 11 25.18 -20.90 -23.62
CA PHE A 11 25.74 -20.70 -22.28
C PHE A 11 25.44 -19.29 -21.73
N PHE A 12 25.59 -18.26 -22.56
CA PHE A 12 25.26 -16.90 -22.19
C PHE A 12 23.78 -16.72 -21.85
N VAL A 13 22.89 -17.27 -22.68
CA VAL A 13 21.44 -17.22 -22.45
C VAL A 13 21.06 -17.93 -21.15
N ILE A 14 21.58 -19.13 -20.91
CA ILE A 14 21.34 -19.88 -19.67
C ILE A 14 21.83 -19.10 -18.44
N THR A 15 23.00 -18.48 -18.52
CA THR A 15 23.56 -17.68 -17.41
C THR A 15 22.66 -16.49 -17.08
N VAL A 16 22.19 -15.77 -18.09
CA VAL A 16 21.26 -14.63 -17.88
C VAL A 16 19.95 -15.08 -17.25
N PHE A 17 19.38 -16.21 -17.68
CA PHE A 17 18.14 -16.75 -17.11
C PHE A 17 18.30 -17.25 -15.67
N ILE A 18 19.44 -17.80 -15.29
CA ILE A 18 19.71 -18.22 -13.89
C ILE A 18 19.88 -16.99 -12.99
N THR A 19 20.49 -15.91 -13.48
CA THR A 19 20.65 -14.67 -12.70
C THR A 19 19.41 -13.79 -12.68
N ALA A 20 18.44 -14.05 -13.55
CA ALA A 20 17.15 -13.41 -13.53
C ALA A 20 16.27 -14.07 -12.46
N ASP A 21 16.67 -13.92 -11.20
CA ASP A 21 15.78 -14.14 -10.07
C ASP A 21 14.63 -13.14 -10.21
N ALA A 22 13.50 -13.64 -10.71
CA ALA A 22 12.25 -12.91 -10.71
C ALA A 22 11.90 -12.57 -9.26
N ILE A 23 11.43 -11.34 -9.03
CA ILE A 23 10.99 -10.82 -7.73
C ILE A 23 10.16 -11.89 -7.03
N PHE A 24 10.76 -12.56 -6.05
CA PHE A 24 10.14 -13.69 -5.37
C PHE A 24 8.93 -13.20 -4.54
N GLU A 25 7.93 -14.08 -4.35
CA GLU A 25 6.77 -13.80 -3.50
C GLU A 25 7.15 -13.46 -2.05
N ASP A 26 8.32 -13.89 -1.56
CA ASP A 26 8.82 -13.57 -0.22
C ASP A 26 9.32 -12.11 -0.09
N GLN A 27 9.34 -11.35 -1.18
CA GLN A 27 9.73 -9.94 -1.21
C GLN A 27 8.55 -8.98 -1.06
N VAL A 28 7.31 -9.48 -1.00
CA VAL A 28 6.10 -8.66 -0.76
C VAL A 28 6.26 -7.93 0.58
N GLY A 29 6.13 -6.60 0.57
CA GLY A 29 6.24 -5.75 1.76
C GLY A 29 7.66 -5.33 2.16
N LYS A 30 8.74 -5.95 1.63
CA LYS A 30 10.13 -5.55 1.96
C LYS A 30 10.53 -4.24 1.27
N PHE A 31 10.01 -4.00 0.08
CA PHE A 31 10.29 -2.82 -0.74
C PHE A 31 9.07 -1.91 -0.94
N ASP A 32 7.95 -2.21 -0.28
CA ASP A 32 6.72 -1.40 -0.37
C ASP A 32 6.74 -0.26 0.66
N TRP A 33 6.95 0.98 0.22
CA TRP A 33 6.95 2.17 1.10
C TRP A 33 5.63 2.95 1.07
N ARG A 34 4.50 2.27 0.78
CA ARG A 34 3.21 2.95 0.58
C ARG A 34 2.69 3.55 1.89
N GLN A 35 2.68 4.88 1.98
CA GLN A 35 2.00 5.62 3.05
C GLN A 35 0.62 6.09 2.57
N GLN A 36 -0.41 5.84 3.36
CA GLN A 36 -1.76 6.33 3.10
C GLN A 36 -2.01 7.60 3.91
N HIS A 37 -2.43 8.66 3.23
CA HIS A 37 -2.84 9.91 3.84
C HIS A 37 -4.27 10.25 3.42
N ILE A 38 -4.94 11.02 4.27
CA ILE A 38 -6.38 11.29 4.16
C ILE A 38 -6.69 12.73 3.74
N GLY A 39 -5.66 13.59 3.70
CA GLY A 39 -5.77 15.01 3.37
C GLY A 39 -5.87 15.91 4.59
N CYS A 40 -6.22 17.17 4.36
CA CYS A 40 -6.39 18.17 5.42
C CYS A 40 -7.71 17.95 6.17
N PRO A 41 -7.70 17.72 7.50
CA PRO A 41 -8.93 17.53 8.26
C PRO A 41 -9.68 18.86 8.39
N TYR A 42 -10.99 18.87 8.09
CA TYR A 42 -11.85 20.03 8.35
C TYR A 42 -12.84 19.79 9.49
N GLN A 43 -13.27 18.54 9.71
CA GLN A 43 -14.18 18.18 10.80
C GLN A 43 -13.74 16.89 11.48
N ILE A 44 -13.80 16.88 12.81
CA ILE A 44 -13.38 15.75 13.64
C ILE A 44 -14.49 15.44 14.64
N HIS A 45 -14.85 14.17 14.75
CA HIS A 45 -15.86 13.67 15.67
C HIS A 45 -15.27 12.57 16.57
N PHE A 46 -15.37 12.78 17.88
CA PHE A 46 -14.99 11.82 18.90
C PHE A 46 -16.26 11.19 19.46
N ASP A 47 -16.45 9.89 19.27
CA ASP A 47 -17.57 9.19 19.89
C ASP A 47 -17.27 9.00 21.38
N ARG A 48 -17.99 9.77 22.21
CA ARG A 48 -17.88 9.80 23.68
C ARG A 48 -18.98 8.97 24.35
N SER A 49 -19.60 8.02 23.64
CA SER A 49 -20.63 7.19 24.23
C SER A 49 -20.10 6.43 25.46
N LYS A 50 -20.69 6.69 26.63
CA LYS A 50 -20.19 6.20 27.93
C LYS A 50 -20.31 4.67 28.10
N SER A 51 -21.03 4.00 27.20
CA SER A 51 -21.35 2.57 27.32
C SER A 51 -20.41 1.67 26.51
N VAL A 52 -19.71 2.19 25.50
CA VAL A 52 -18.75 1.45 24.68
C VAL A 52 -17.58 2.38 24.41
N LYS A 53 -16.37 2.04 24.87
CA LYS A 53 -15.17 2.74 24.44
C LYS A 53 -15.02 2.51 22.93
N SER A 54 -15.40 3.50 22.13
CA SER A 54 -15.04 3.49 20.72
C SER A 54 -13.57 3.88 20.61
N ASP A 55 -12.76 3.02 19.99
CA ASP A 55 -11.34 3.30 19.76
C ASP A 55 -11.13 4.15 18.50
N PHE A 56 -12.20 4.65 17.89
CA PHE A 56 -12.16 5.35 16.61
C PHE A 56 -12.52 6.84 16.74
N ILE A 57 -11.80 7.65 15.99
CA ILE A 57 -12.04 9.07 15.75
C ILE A 57 -12.46 9.20 14.30
N PHE A 58 -13.61 9.81 14.04
CA PHE A 58 -14.06 10.06 12.68
C PHE A 58 -13.54 11.41 12.20
N VAL A 59 -12.90 11.42 11.04
CA VAL A 59 -12.29 12.60 10.45
C VAL A 59 -12.83 12.79 9.04
N SER A 60 -13.41 13.96 8.78
CA SER A 60 -13.78 14.41 7.44
C SER A 60 -12.73 15.38 6.93
N THR A 61 -12.31 15.19 5.68
CA THR A 61 -11.23 15.96 5.06
C THR A 61 -11.69 16.72 3.82
N GLU A 62 -10.96 17.79 3.48
CA GLU A 62 -11.24 18.62 2.30
C GLU A 62 -11.12 17.84 0.98
N ALA A 63 -10.46 16.68 1.00
CA ALA A 63 -10.36 15.78 -0.14
C ALA A 63 -11.63 14.93 -0.36
N ASN A 64 -12.76 15.29 0.26
CA ASN A 64 -14.01 14.54 0.28
C ASN A 64 -13.83 13.10 0.79
N VAL A 65 -13.00 12.95 1.83
CA VAL A 65 -12.76 11.65 2.49
C VAL A 65 -13.28 11.69 3.91
N LEU A 66 -14.05 10.68 4.29
CA LEU A 66 -14.40 10.38 5.67
C LEU A 66 -13.62 9.15 6.12
N ALA A 67 -12.87 9.29 7.21
CA ALA A 67 -11.97 8.27 7.71
C ALA A 67 -12.27 7.95 9.17
N ALA A 68 -12.18 6.67 9.53
CA ALA A 68 -12.13 6.24 10.92
C ALA A 68 -10.67 5.98 11.30
N LEU A 69 -10.12 6.81 12.18
CA LEU A 69 -8.76 6.70 12.70
C LEU A 69 -8.76 6.08 14.08
N ARG A 70 -7.83 5.16 14.35
CA ARG A 70 -7.69 4.62 15.70
C ARG A 70 -7.09 5.69 16.62
N SER A 71 -7.70 5.93 17.77
CA SER A 71 -7.34 7.00 18.70
C SER A 71 -5.97 6.83 19.35
N ASN A 72 -5.47 5.60 19.46
CA ASN A 72 -4.20 5.29 20.12
C ASN A 72 -2.99 5.21 19.17
N THR A 73 -3.17 4.76 17.92
CA THR A 73 -2.08 4.58 16.95
C THR A 73 -2.13 5.57 15.78
N GLY A 74 -3.27 6.21 15.54
CA GLY A 74 -3.49 7.01 14.33
C GLY A 74 -3.63 6.16 13.06
N ASN A 75 -3.66 4.83 13.18
CA ASN A 75 -3.86 3.95 12.02
C ASN A 75 -5.24 4.19 11.41
N ILE A 76 -5.27 4.15 10.09
CA ILE A 76 -6.49 4.23 9.31
C ILE A 76 -7.21 2.88 9.43
N GLY A 77 -8.41 2.89 10.02
CA GLY A 77 -9.28 1.71 10.10
C GLY A 77 -10.10 1.55 8.82
N GLU A 78 -10.92 2.55 8.50
CA GLU A 78 -11.71 2.60 7.27
C GLU A 78 -11.66 3.98 6.61
N VAL A 79 -11.82 3.99 5.28
CA VAL A 79 -11.80 5.19 4.45
C VAL A 79 -12.96 5.14 3.47
N PHE A 80 -13.86 6.12 3.56
CA PHE A 80 -14.94 6.36 2.62
C PHE A 80 -14.63 7.60 1.79
N LYS A 81 -14.45 7.42 0.49
CA LYS A 81 -14.19 8.51 -0.44
C LYS A 81 -15.49 8.89 -1.13
N PHE A 82 -16.00 10.07 -0.83
CA PHE A 82 -17.17 10.61 -1.49
C PHE A 82 -16.73 11.22 -2.82
N PHE A 83 -16.93 10.48 -3.90
CA PHE A 83 -16.92 11.10 -5.22
C PHE A 83 -18.20 11.91 -5.34
N CYS A 84 -18.07 13.24 -5.41
CA CYS A 84 -19.16 14.07 -5.88
C CYS A 84 -19.44 13.62 -7.32
N ALA A 85 -20.55 12.89 -7.51
CA ALA A 85 -21.07 12.61 -8.83
C ALA A 85 -21.59 13.95 -9.37
N TYR A 86 -20.85 14.52 -10.31
CA TYR A 86 -21.35 15.62 -11.14
C TYR A 86 -22.33 15.07 -12.17
#